data_AF-A0A432TLV2-F1
#
_entry.id   AF-A0A432TLV2-F1
#
_cell.length_a   1.000
_cell.length_b   1.000
_cell.length_c   1.000
_cell.angle_alpha   90.00
_cell.angle_beta   90.00
_cell.angle_gamma   90.00
#
_symmetry.space_group_name_H-M   'P 1'
#
loop_
_entity.id
_entity.type
_entity.pdbx_description
1 polymer ?
#
loop_
_entity_poly.entity_id
_entity_poly.type
_entity_poly.pdbx_seq_one_letter_code
_entity_poly.pdbx_strand_id
1 'polypeptide(L)' 'MEGKELFLMVEAISNEKNISQEDVLESLEEALAVATKKRNNIDAHVEIDRKTGEFNTFRQWMVIDDGEN' A
#
# COMPACT_ATOMS: atom_id res chain seq x y z
N MET A 1 13.12 -0.65 -4.43
CA MET A 1 13.27 0.81 -4.22
C MET A 1 14.10 0.97 -2.96
N GLU A 2 15.14 1.79 -2.99
CA GLU A 2 15.87 2.09 -1.76
C GLU A 2 14.95 2.95 -0.88
N GLY A 3 14.71 2.56 0.38
CA GLY A 3 13.70 3.21 1.24
C GLY A 3 13.83 4.74 1.33
N LYS A 4 15.03 5.29 1.13
CA LYS A 4 15.28 6.74 1.09
C LYS A 4 14.54 7.47 -0.04
N GLU A 5 14.42 6.87 -1.23
CA GLU A 5 13.72 7.51 -2.36
C GLU A 5 12.22 7.62 -2.10
N LEU A 6 11.64 6.63 -1.42
CA LEU A 6 10.23 6.62 -1.04
C LEU A 6 9.92 7.75 -0.07
N PHE A 7 10.73 7.94 0.97
CA PHE A 7 10.52 9.03 1.93
C PHE A 7 10.59 10.40 1.27
N LEU A 8 11.53 10.62 0.35
CA LEU A 8 11.64 11.88 -0.38
C LEU A 8 10.40 12.14 -1.25
N MET A 9 9.85 11.12 -1.92
CA MET A 9 8.59 11.26 -2.65
C MET A 9 7.43 11.58 -1.72
N VAL A 10 7.31 10.86 -0.60
CA VAL A 10 6.24 11.04 0.37
C VAL A 10 6.26 12.46 0.95
N GLU A 11 7.44 12.96 1.33
CA GLU A 11 7.61 14.34 1.81
C GLU A 11 7.25 15.38 0.75
N ALA A 12 7.69 15.18 -0.49
CA ALA A 12 7.37 16.10 -1.59
C ALA A 12 5.85 16.17 -1.85
N ILE A 13 5.18 15.03 -1.91
CA ILE A 13 3.73 14.95 -2.18
C ILE A 13 2.93 15.51 -0.99
N SER A 14 3.33 15.17 0.24
CA SER A 14 2.71 15.69 1.46
C SER A 14 2.74 17.22 1.49
N ASN A 15 3.90 17.81 1.20
CA ASN A 15 4.06 19.26 1.13
C ASN A 15 3.28 19.89 -0.04
N GLU A 16 3.27 19.26 -1.22
CA GLU A 16 2.58 19.79 -2.40
C GLU A 16 1.05 19.76 -2.27
N LYS A 17 0.50 18.69 -1.69
CA LYS A 17 -0.95 18.50 -1.51
C LYS A 17 -1.45 18.98 -0.15
N ASN A 18 -0.55 19.40 0.74
CA ASN A 18 -0.85 19.81 2.12
C ASN A 18 -1.67 18.74 2.88
N ILE A 19 -1.25 17.48 2.73
CA ILE A 19 -1.83 16.28 3.37
C ILE A 19 -0.79 15.60 4.23
N SER A 20 -1.21 14.74 5.15
CA SER A 20 -0.27 14.03 6.01
C SER A 20 0.55 13.02 5.22
N GLN A 21 1.76 12.70 5.69
CA GLN A 21 2.56 11.62 5.11
C GLN A 21 1.85 10.26 5.23
N GLU A 22 0.99 10.09 6.23
CA GLU A 22 0.20 8.87 6.42
C GLU A 22 -0.81 8.68 5.28
N ASP A 23 -1.53 9.75 4.90
CA ASP A 23 -2.49 9.70 3.79
C ASP A 23 -1.80 9.36 2.46
N VAL A 24 -0.57 9.87 2.25
CA VAL A 24 0.23 9.57 1.06
C VAL A 24 0.65 8.11 1.04
N LEU A 25 1.09 7.58 2.18
CA LEU A 25 1.50 6.18 2.31
C LEU A 25 0.33 5.23 2.08
N GLU A 26 -0.83 5.51 2.68
CA GLU A 26 -2.07 4.74 2.46
C GLU A 26 -2.47 4.74 0.97
N SER A 27 -2.41 5.91 0.32
CA SER A 27 -2.69 6.02 -1.11
C SER A 27 -1.70 5.21 -1.97
N LEU A 28 -0.42 5.14 -1.58
CA LEU A 28 0.60 4.34 -2.25
C LEU A 28 0.38 2.85 -2.04
N GLU A 29 0.02 2.43 -0.83
CA GLU A 29 -0.36 1.06 -0.49
C GLU A 29 -1.55 0.60 -1.34
N GLU A 30 -2.60 1.41 -1.43
CA GLU A 30 -3.77 1.13 -2.28
C GLU A 30 -3.39 1.01 -3.75
N ALA A 31 -2.58 1.94 -4.27
CA ALA A 31 -2.16 1.91 -5.66
C ALA A 31 -1.34 0.65 -5.99
N LEU A 32 -0.41 0.26 -5.11
CA LEU A 32 0.38 -0.96 -5.23
C LEU A 32 -0.48 -2.22 -5.10
N ALA A 33 -1.45 -2.22 -4.19
CA ALA A 33 -2.42 -3.30 -4.05
C ALA A 33 -3.22 -3.46 -5.35
N VAL A 34 -3.80 -2.39 -5.91
CA VAL A 34 -4.54 -2.43 -7.18
C VAL A 34 -3.68 -2.94 -8.33
N ALA A 35 -2.43 -2.48 -8.44
CA ALA A 35 -1.50 -2.95 -9.47
C ALA A 35 -1.20 -4.45 -9.32
N THR A 36 -1.00 -4.93 -8.10
CA THR A 36 -0.76 -6.34 -7.78
C THR A 36 -2.00 -7.19 -8.06
N LYS A 37 -3.19 -6.72 -7.64
CA LYS A 37 -4.48 -7.38 -7.90
C LYS A 37 -4.66 -7.61 -9.40
N LYS A 38 -4.42 -6.59 -10.23
CA LYS A 38 -4.52 -6.68 -11.69
C LYS A 38 -3.48 -7.63 -12.30
N ARG A 39 -2.24 -7.59 -11.81
CA ARG A 39 -1.14 -8.41 -12.37
C ARG A 39 -1.29 -9.89 -12.08
N ASN A 40 -1.72 -10.24 -10.87
CA ASN A 40 -1.72 -11.61 -10.38
C ASN A 40 -3.14 -12.20 -10.26
N ASN A 41 -4.18 -11.41 -10.51
CA ASN A 41 -5.59 -11.80 -10.38
C ASN A 41 -5.92 -12.40 -9.00
N ILE A 42 -5.34 -11.81 -7.94
CA ILE A 42 -5.56 -12.17 -6.54
C ILE A 42 -6.05 -10.94 -5.78
N ASP A 43 -6.71 -11.14 -4.63
CA ASP A 43 -6.89 -10.05 -3.68
C ASP A 43 -5.61 -9.82 -2.89
N ALA A 44 -4.97 -8.67 -3.11
CA ALA A 44 -3.70 -8.29 -2.54
C ALA A 44 -3.86 -7.13 -1.55
N HIS A 45 -3.08 -7.18 -0.47
CA HIS A 45 -2.89 -6.13 0.51
C HIS A 45 -1.41 -5.74 0.51
N VAL A 46 -1.10 -4.47 0.63
CA VAL A 46 0.29 -3.98 0.66
C VAL A 46 0.45 -3.12 1.89
N GLU A 47 1.55 -3.33 2.62
CA GLU A 47 1.91 -2.54 3.79
C GLU A 47 3.32 -1.96 3.60
N ILE A 48 3.48 -0.68 3.89
CA ILE A 48 4.75 0.04 3.84
C ILE A 48 5.19 0.34 5.27
N ASP A 49 6.38 -0.13 5.64
CA ASP A 49 6.99 0.24 6.91
C ASP A 49 7.41 1.71 6.89
N ARG A 50 6.80 2.49 7.80
CA ARG A 50 6.98 3.94 7.92
C ARG A 50 8.37 4.37 8.39
N LYS A 51 9.23 3.45 8.82
CA LYS A 51 10.58 3.71 9.32
C LYS A 51 11.65 3.25 8.34
N THR A 52 11.43 2.12 7.68
CA THR A 52 12.41 1.54 6.74
C THR A 52 12.10 1.88 5.29
N GLY A 53 10.84 2.15 4.95
CA GLY A 53 10.36 2.32 3.58
C GLY A 53 10.28 1.00 2.80
N GLU A 54 10.45 -0.14 3.48
CA GLU A 54 10.23 -1.45 2.89
C GLU A 54 8.73 -1.73 2.80
N PHE A 55 8.31 -2.37 1.71
CA PHE A 55 6.92 -2.77 1.54
C PHE A 55 6.79 -4.28 1.46
N ASN A 56 5.73 -4.80 2.06
CA ASN A 56 5.37 -6.20 2.02
C ASN A 56 4.04 -6.35 1.31
N THR A 57 3.89 -7.42 0.53
CA THR A 57 2.66 -7.73 -0.19
C THR A 57 2.11 -9.05 0.30
N PHE A 58 0.86 -9.02 0.72
CA PHE A 58 0.13 -10.16 1.24
C PHE A 58 -1.04 -10.48 0.33
N ARG A 59 -1.38 -11.77 0.25
CA ARG A 59 -2.64 -12.20 -0.32
C ARG A 59 -3.66 -12.30 0.82
N GLN A 60 -4.84 -11.76 0.61
CA GLN A 60 -5.95 -11.87 1.55
C GLN A 60 -7.10 -12.69 0.96
N TRP A 61 -7.91 -13.26 1.84
CA TRP A 61 -9.14 -13.96 1.50
C TRP A 61 -10.25 -13.42 2.40
N MET A 62 -11.43 -13.24 1.83
CA MET A 62 -12.62 -12.97 2.61
C MET A 62 -13.00 -14.26 3.36
N VAL A 63 -12.96 -14.20 4.68
CA VAL A 63 -13.45 -15.29 5.53
C VAL A 63 -14.97 -15.26 5.49
N ILE A 64 -15.58 -16.37 5.10
CA ILE A 64 -17.04 -16.54 5.02
C ILE A 64 -17.43 -17.61 6.04
N ASP A 65 -18.58 -17.44 6.69
CA ASP A 65 -19.13 -18.45 7.61
C ASP A 65 -19.57 -19.68 6.81
N ASP A 66 -19.54 -20.88 7.41
CA ASP A 66 -19.72 -22.17 6.73
C ASP A 66 -21.14 -22.38 6.11
N GLY A 67 -22.01 -21.37 6.14
CA GLY A 67 -23.40 -21.42 5.67
C GLY A 67 -23.81 -20.38 4.62
N GLU A 68 -22.97 -19.41 4.28
CA GLU A 68 -23.30 -18.42 3.23
C GLU A 68 -22.50 -18.74 1.95
N ASN A 69 -23.23 -19.11 0.88
CA ASN A 69 -22.70 -19.25 -0.48
C ASN A 69 -23.38 -18.25 -1.41
#